data_AF-A0A0A8K0P6-F1
#
_entry.id   AF-A0A0A8K0P6-F1
#
_cell.length_a   1.000
_cell.length_b   1.000
_cell.length_c   1.000
_cell.angle_alpha   90.00
_cell.angle_beta   90.00
_cell.angle_gamma   90.00
#
_symmetry.space_group_name_H-M   'P 1'
#
loop_
_entity.id
_entity.type
_entity.pdbx_description
1 polymer ?
#
loop_
_entity_poly.entity_id
_entity_poly.type
_entity_poly.pdbx_seq_one_letter_code
_entity_poly.pdbx_strand_id
1 'polypeptide(L)'
;MRAVHARLLTLTIVFLSSAITLSPAISMPLNFSMTASGGAPSKSIVKRAHVATAARQAVGPRPARWCGWYMRTQFGGGPEYNLARNWAKRGRPLNGPRVGAVVVWSHHVGLITGKTDDGQWIVRSGNDGGRVRERPRSVAGAVFRKI
;
A
#
# COMPACT_ATOMS: atom_id res chain seq x y z
N MET A 1 9.22 55.57 -27.99
CA MET A 1 8.49 55.21 -29.22
C MET A 1 8.72 53.74 -29.52
N ARG A 2 7.70 53.11 -30.11
CA ARG A 2 7.44 51.67 -30.23
C ARG A 2 8.50 50.88 -31.01
N ALA A 3 8.74 49.62 -30.62
CA ALA A 3 8.63 48.46 -31.51
C ALA A 3 8.76 47.15 -30.71
N VAL A 4 7.62 46.50 -30.49
CA VAL A 4 7.49 45.12 -30.02
C VAL A 4 7.79 44.22 -31.22
N HIS A 5 8.72 43.28 -31.11
CA HIS A 5 8.86 42.19 -32.06
C HIS A 5 8.60 40.86 -31.36
N ALA A 6 7.44 40.28 -31.70
CA ALA A 6 7.06 38.92 -31.38
C ALA A 6 7.45 37.99 -32.54
N ARG A 7 8.17 36.89 -32.23
CA ARG A 7 8.24 35.63 -33.01
C ARG A 7 8.60 34.52 -32.00
N LEU A 8 7.65 33.75 -31.46
CA LEU A 8 7.11 32.46 -31.94
C LEU A 8 8.14 31.33 -32.14
N LEU A 9 7.89 30.22 -31.41
CA LEU A 9 8.14 28.78 -31.72
C LEU A 9 9.62 28.31 -31.60
N THR A 10 9.98 27.17 -30.98
CA THR A 10 9.31 25.88 -30.81
C THR A 10 9.91 25.13 -29.61
N LEU A 11 9.05 24.57 -28.75
CA LEU A 11 9.40 23.75 -27.59
C LEU A 11 9.41 22.27 -28.03
N THR A 12 10.56 21.64 -28.21
CA THR A 12 10.64 20.19 -28.47
C THR A 12 10.68 19.42 -27.15
N ILE A 13 9.52 18.93 -26.72
CA ILE A 13 9.38 17.95 -25.63
C ILE A 13 9.60 16.56 -26.23
N VAL A 14 10.71 15.90 -25.86
CA VAL A 14 10.93 14.48 -26.16
C VAL A 14 10.12 13.65 -25.17
N PHE A 15 8.96 13.16 -25.61
CA PHE A 15 8.20 12.11 -24.93
C PHE A 15 8.93 10.77 -25.12
N LEU A 16 9.67 10.32 -24.10
CA LEU A 16 10.20 8.96 -24.05
C LEU A 16 9.09 8.02 -23.57
N SER A 17 8.27 7.55 -24.51
CA SER A 17 7.30 6.47 -24.32
C SER A 17 8.03 5.17 -24.00
N SER A 18 8.07 4.80 -22.72
CA SER A 18 8.45 3.43 -22.31
C SER A 18 7.18 2.57 -22.31
N ALA A 19 7.05 1.74 -23.34
CA ALA A 19 6.05 0.70 -23.44
C ALA A 19 6.22 -0.30 -22.29
N ILE A 20 5.28 -0.31 -21.34
CA ILE A 20 5.15 -1.39 -20.36
C ILE A 20 4.42 -2.52 -21.08
N THR A 21 5.19 -3.58 -21.37
CA THR A 21 4.72 -4.85 -21.91
C THR A 21 3.56 -5.41 -21.07
N LEU A 22 2.43 -5.65 -21.73
CA LEU A 22 1.34 -6.46 -21.20
C LEU A 22 1.84 -7.90 -20.99
N SER A 23 1.82 -8.38 -19.75
CA SER A 23 1.93 -9.82 -19.47
C SER A 23 0.66 -10.53 -19.94
N PRO A 24 0.76 -11.66 -20.66
CA PRO A 24 -0.39 -12.43 -21.09
C PRO A 24 -1.08 -13.18 -19.94
N ALA A 25 -2.38 -13.34 -20.11
CA ALA A 25 -3.33 -13.99 -19.24
C ALA A 25 -2.85 -15.35 -18.70
N ILE A 26 -3.03 -15.53 -17.39
CA ILE A 26 -2.93 -16.81 -16.70
C ILE A 26 -4.05 -17.71 -17.23
N SER A 27 -3.65 -18.78 -17.92
CA SER A 27 -4.51 -19.90 -18.30
C SER A 27 -5.21 -20.49 -17.07
N MET A 28 -6.54 -20.49 -17.08
CA MET A 28 -7.36 -21.29 -16.16
C MET A 28 -7.54 -22.70 -16.73
N PRO A 29 -7.28 -23.78 -15.98
CA PRO A 29 -7.84 -25.07 -16.30
C PRO A 29 -9.29 -25.16 -15.79
N LEU A 30 -10.21 -25.38 -16.72
CA LEU A 30 -11.55 -25.91 -16.46
C LEU A 30 -11.41 -27.30 -15.85
N ASN A 31 -11.79 -27.48 -14.59
CA ASN A 31 -12.10 -28.80 -14.05
C ASN A 31 -13.54 -28.81 -13.56
N PHE A 32 -14.40 -29.29 -14.45
CA PHE A 32 -15.73 -29.77 -14.10
C PHE A 32 -15.57 -31.23 -13.65
N SER A 33 -15.92 -31.52 -12.40
CA SER A 33 -16.26 -32.87 -11.95
C SER A 33 -17.27 -32.75 -10.81
N MET A 34 -18.54 -32.87 -11.18
CA MET A 34 -19.58 -33.35 -10.26
C MET A 34 -19.47 -34.87 -10.17
N THR A 35 -19.37 -35.42 -8.97
CA THR A 35 -20.00 -36.69 -8.55
C THR A 35 -20.10 -36.70 -7.02
N ALA A 36 -21.21 -37.25 -6.55
CA ALA A 36 -21.81 -37.07 -5.24
C ALA A 36 -21.29 -37.97 -4.10
N SER A 37 -21.81 -37.64 -2.91
CA SER A 37 -22.19 -38.50 -1.77
C SER A 37 -21.10 -39.14 -0.88
N GLY A 38 -21.17 -38.78 0.40
CA GLY A 38 -21.27 -39.75 1.51
C GLY A 38 -20.00 -40.01 2.32
N GLY A 39 -20.10 -39.88 3.65
CA GLY A 39 -19.31 -40.70 4.59
C GLY A 39 -18.44 -39.96 5.62
N ALA A 40 -18.92 -40.00 6.87
CA ALA A 40 -18.30 -39.92 8.22
C ALA A 40 -16.79 -39.60 8.45
N PRO A 41 -16.43 -39.05 9.63
CA PRO A 41 -15.06 -38.63 9.96
C PRO A 41 -14.20 -39.79 10.48
N SER A 42 -12.95 -39.89 10.00
CA SER A 42 -11.95 -40.81 10.55
C SER A 42 -10.72 -40.06 11.07
N LYS A 43 -10.33 -40.40 12.29
CA LYS A 43 -9.15 -39.91 13.02
C LYS A 43 -7.88 -40.51 12.40
N SER A 44 -6.90 -39.70 12.00
CA SER A 44 -5.50 -40.13 11.91
C SER A 44 -4.56 -38.96 11.60
N ILE A 45 -3.64 -38.71 12.52
CA ILE A 45 -2.23 -38.30 12.34
C ILE A 45 -1.87 -37.76 10.94
N VAL A 46 -1.51 -36.48 10.86
CA VAL A 46 -0.57 -36.02 9.84
C VAL A 46 0.49 -35.12 10.45
N LYS A 47 1.73 -35.54 10.20
CA LYS A 47 3.00 -35.00 10.66
C LYS A 47 3.14 -33.51 10.35
N ARG A 48 3.93 -32.82 11.19
CA ARG A 48 4.45 -31.47 10.93
C ARG A 48 5.14 -31.42 9.57
N ALA A 49 4.44 -30.89 8.57
CA ALA A 49 5.10 -30.39 7.39
C ALA A 49 5.55 -28.97 7.73
N HIS A 50 6.85 -28.82 8.04
CA HIS A 50 7.54 -27.53 7.94
C HIS A 50 7.62 -27.18 6.44
N VAL A 51 6.48 -26.85 5.85
CA VAL A 51 6.46 -26.21 4.54
C VAL A 51 6.90 -24.78 4.80
N ALA A 52 8.17 -24.51 4.53
CA ALA A 52 8.71 -23.16 4.43
C ALA A 52 8.12 -22.47 3.19
N THR A 53 6.79 -22.33 3.14
CA THR A 53 6.14 -21.28 2.36
C THR A 53 6.45 -20.03 3.15
N ALA A 54 7.17 -19.08 2.56
CA ALA A 54 7.37 -17.76 3.12
C ALA A 54 5.98 -17.13 3.36
N ALA A 55 5.43 -17.41 4.53
CA ALA A 55 4.13 -16.94 4.96
C ALA A 55 4.33 -15.44 5.15
N ARG A 56 3.96 -14.66 4.13
CA ARG A 56 3.37 -13.34 4.37
C ARG A 56 2.30 -13.61 5.42
N GLN A 57 2.62 -13.36 6.70
CA GLN A 57 1.75 -13.66 7.82
C GLN A 57 0.37 -13.18 7.44
N ALA A 58 -0.59 -14.10 7.33
CA ALA A 58 -1.95 -13.72 7.01
C ALA A 58 -2.37 -12.69 8.05
N VAL A 59 -2.59 -11.44 7.62
CA VAL A 59 -2.73 -10.26 8.50
C VAL A 59 -4.03 -10.34 9.35
N GLY A 60 -4.79 -11.42 9.20
CA GLY A 60 -6.09 -11.66 9.81
C GLY A 60 -7.21 -10.97 9.03
N PRO A 61 -8.48 -11.18 9.44
CA PRO A 61 -9.63 -10.51 8.83
C PRO A 61 -9.51 -8.98 8.94
N ARG A 62 -10.06 -8.28 7.95
CA ARG A 62 -10.00 -6.81 7.86
C ARG A 62 -11.01 -6.16 8.83
N PRO A 63 -10.57 -5.31 9.78
CA PRO A 63 -11.46 -4.61 10.70
C PRO A 63 -12.18 -3.41 10.05
N ALA A 64 -13.15 -2.81 10.74
CA ALA A 64 -13.87 -1.61 10.25
C ALA A 64 -12.95 -0.38 10.11
N ARG A 65 -12.06 -0.14 11.09
CA ARG A 65 -10.98 0.84 10.99
C ARG A 65 -9.69 0.12 10.60
N TRP A 66 -9.36 0.15 9.31
CA TRP A 66 -8.32 -0.73 8.76
C TRP A 66 -7.09 -0.01 8.18
N CYS A 67 -6.85 1.26 8.52
CA CYS A 67 -5.63 1.95 8.10
C CYS A 67 -4.36 1.26 8.63
N GLY A 68 -4.32 0.90 9.91
CA GLY A 68 -3.20 0.15 10.51
C GLY A 68 -3.12 -1.29 9.98
N TRP A 69 -4.26 -1.96 9.81
CA TRP A 69 -4.32 -3.29 9.18
C TRP A 69 -3.73 -3.26 7.77
N TYR A 70 -4.08 -2.28 6.94
CA TYR A 70 -3.49 -2.11 5.60
C TYR A 70 -1.98 -1.90 5.70
N MET A 71 -1.51 -1.05 6.62
CA MET A 71 -0.08 -0.84 6.77
C MET A 71 0.67 -2.11 7.19
N ARG A 72 0.03 -3.02 7.96
CA ARG A 72 0.61 -4.35 8.25
C ARG A 72 0.73 -5.24 7.01
N THR A 73 -0.16 -5.12 6.03
CA THR A 73 0.02 -5.87 4.77
C THR A 73 1.21 -5.37 3.95
N GLN A 74 1.64 -4.12 4.18
CA GLN A 74 2.80 -3.52 3.50
C GLN A 74 4.11 -3.78 4.25
N PHE A 75 4.12 -3.66 5.58
CA PHE A 75 5.34 -3.67 6.40
C PHE A 75 5.40 -4.82 7.42
N GLY A 76 4.42 -5.72 7.45
CA GLY A 76 4.31 -6.79 8.45
C GLY A 76 3.98 -6.28 9.86
N GLY A 77 4.15 -7.13 10.87
CA GLY A 77 3.93 -6.82 12.29
C GLY A 77 2.63 -7.39 12.88
N GLY A 78 2.55 -7.40 14.21
CA GLY A 78 1.45 -8.01 14.94
C GLY A 78 0.15 -7.17 14.95
N PRO A 79 -0.97 -7.76 15.42
CA PRO A 79 -2.28 -7.11 15.47
C PRO A 79 -2.33 -5.78 16.25
N GLU A 80 -1.39 -5.54 17.15
CA GLU A 80 -1.21 -4.26 17.86
C GLU A 80 -1.04 -3.08 16.89
N TYR A 81 -0.49 -3.32 15.70
CA TYR A 81 -0.36 -2.32 14.64
C TYR A 81 -1.65 -2.10 13.84
N ASN A 82 -2.76 -2.76 14.16
CA ASN A 82 -4.06 -2.35 13.63
C ASN A 82 -4.46 -0.95 14.16
N LEU A 83 -4.00 -0.60 15.37
CA LEU A 83 -4.18 0.73 15.93
C LEU A 83 -3.15 1.70 15.34
N ALA A 84 -3.63 2.75 14.66
CA ALA A 84 -2.79 3.73 13.97
C ALA A 84 -1.71 4.33 14.90
N ARG A 85 -2.07 4.72 16.12
CA ARG A 85 -1.14 5.37 17.05
C ARG A 85 0.08 4.50 17.41
N ASN A 86 -0.05 3.17 17.40
CA ASN A 86 1.06 2.28 17.73
C ASN A 86 2.19 2.33 16.71
N TRP A 87 1.90 2.75 15.46
CA TRP A 87 2.93 2.96 14.45
C TRP A 87 3.94 4.05 14.83
N ALA A 88 3.56 5.01 15.68
CA ALA A 88 4.46 6.07 16.14
C ALA A 88 5.69 5.52 16.91
N LYS A 89 5.58 4.32 17.48
CA LYS A 89 6.65 3.64 18.23
C LYS A 89 7.50 2.71 17.36
N ARG A 90 7.10 2.47 16.11
CA ARG A 90 7.75 1.49 15.24
C ARG A 90 8.93 2.10 14.48
N GLY A 91 9.98 1.30 14.27
CA GLY A 91 11.15 1.71 13.50
C GLY A 91 11.88 2.91 14.14
N ARG A 92 12.53 3.74 13.33
CA ARG A 92 13.33 4.91 13.81
C ARG A 92 12.58 6.24 13.62
N PRO A 93 12.63 7.19 14.59
CA PRO A 93 12.09 8.54 14.40
C PRO A 93 12.79 9.28 13.27
N LEU A 94 12.04 10.15 12.59
CA LEU A 94 12.52 11.02 11.53
C LEU A 94 12.25 12.48 11.87
N ASN A 95 13.17 13.36 11.47
CA ASN A 95 13.10 14.79 11.74
C ASN A 95 12.12 15.57 10.84
N GLY A 96 11.35 14.87 10.00
CA GLY A 96 10.40 15.50 9.11
C GLY A 96 9.80 14.56 8.05
N PRO A 97 8.82 15.06 7.29
CA PRO A 97 8.19 14.33 6.20
C PRO A 97 9.15 14.16 5.03
N ARG A 98 9.14 12.96 4.44
CA ARG A 98 9.82 12.65 3.17
C ARG A 98 9.22 11.39 2.57
N VAL A 99 9.48 11.16 1.28
CA VAL A 99 9.06 9.94 0.59
C VAL A 99 9.62 8.70 1.29
N GLY A 100 8.78 7.68 1.42
CA GLY A 100 9.08 6.44 2.14
C GLY A 100 8.90 6.55 3.66
N ALA A 101 8.58 7.73 4.21
CA ALA A 101 8.25 7.85 5.62
C ALA A 101 6.83 7.32 5.89
N VAL A 102 6.69 6.54 6.96
CA VAL A 102 5.38 6.25 7.53
C VAL A 102 4.94 7.46 8.34
N VAL A 103 3.81 8.06 7.93
CA VAL A 103 3.19 9.21 8.57
C VAL A 103 2.07 8.73 9.49
N VAL A 104 2.11 9.15 10.75
CA VAL A 104 1.21 8.67 11.80
C VAL A 104 0.50 9.84 12.47
N TRP A 105 -0.82 9.84 12.36
CA TRP A 105 -1.74 10.71 13.11
C TRP A 105 -2.33 9.98 14.32
N SER A 106 -3.17 10.65 15.11
CA SER A 106 -3.89 10.05 16.23
C SER A 106 -4.74 8.85 15.84
N HIS A 107 -5.50 8.98 14.75
CA HIS A 107 -6.48 7.99 14.32
C HIS A 107 -6.21 7.43 12.92
N HIS A 108 -5.12 7.83 12.28
CA HIS A 108 -4.80 7.42 10.91
C HIS A 108 -3.30 7.18 10.71
N VAL A 109 -2.96 6.30 9.77
CA VAL A 109 -1.58 6.01 9.38
C VAL A 109 -1.50 5.80 7.88
N GLY A 110 -0.39 6.22 7.27
CA GLY A 110 -0.13 6.03 5.85
C GLY A 110 1.35 6.06 5.51
N LEU A 111 1.65 5.88 4.23
CA LEU A 111 2.98 5.99 3.64
C LEU A 111 3.05 7.25 2.79
N ILE A 112 4.05 8.10 3.02
CA ILE A 112 4.34 9.21 2.11
C ILE A 112 4.96 8.64 0.84
N THR A 113 4.30 8.84 -0.29
CA THR A 113 4.74 8.33 -1.61
C THR A 113 5.29 9.43 -2.50
N GLY A 114 4.95 10.70 -2.23
CA GLY A 114 5.37 11.82 -3.05
C GLY A 114 5.07 13.17 -2.42
N LYS A 115 5.31 14.22 -3.17
CA LYS A 115 4.97 15.61 -2.83
C LYS A 115 4.44 16.29 -4.09
N THR A 116 3.39 17.08 -3.98
CA THR A 116 2.89 17.92 -5.08
C THR A 116 3.78 19.13 -5.28
N ASP A 117 3.66 19.78 -6.44
CA ASP A 117 4.40 21.00 -6.76
C ASP A 117 4.05 22.14 -5.77
N ASP A 118 2.79 22.22 -5.34
CA ASP A 118 2.31 23.15 -4.31
C ASP A 118 2.78 22.81 -2.88
N GLY A 119 3.61 21.77 -2.72
CA GLY A 119 4.23 21.41 -1.46
C GLY A 119 3.40 20.52 -0.52
N GLN A 120 2.25 20.02 -0.95
CA GLN A 120 1.46 19.06 -0.17
C GLN A 120 2.05 17.65 -0.26
N TRP A 121 1.96 16.87 0.81
CA TRP A 121 2.47 15.50 0.80
C TRP A 121 1.44 14.52 0.25
N ILE A 122 1.87 13.68 -0.68
CA ILE A 122 1.04 12.59 -1.22
C ILE A 122 1.18 11.40 -0.29
N VAL A 123 0.04 10.93 0.23
CA VAL A 123 0.03 9.84 1.21
C VAL A 123 -0.86 8.71 0.73
N ARG A 124 -0.27 7.52 0.61
CA ARG A 124 -1.00 6.27 0.39
C ARG A 124 -1.44 5.64 1.71
N SER A 125 -2.72 5.36 1.87
CA SER A 125 -3.23 4.70 3.07
C SER A 125 -4.52 3.93 2.83
N GLY A 126 -4.75 2.93 3.68
CA GLY A 126 -6.03 2.21 3.76
C GLY A 126 -7.08 2.98 4.57
N ASN A 127 -8.34 2.60 4.37
CA ASN A 127 -9.52 3.20 4.99
C ASN A 127 -9.63 4.73 4.80
N ASP A 128 -9.10 5.25 3.70
CA ASP A 128 -9.27 6.64 3.33
C ASP A 128 -10.56 6.76 2.49
N GLY A 129 -11.66 7.15 3.15
CA GLY A 129 -13.00 7.09 2.55
C GLY A 129 -13.44 5.66 2.23
N GLY A 130 -13.05 4.67 3.06
CA GLY A 130 -13.40 3.26 2.88
C GLY A 130 -12.61 2.53 1.79
N ARG A 131 -11.56 3.15 1.21
CA ARG A 131 -10.72 2.56 0.15
C ARG A 131 -9.24 2.76 0.46
N VAL A 132 -8.38 2.12 -0.31
CA VAL A 132 -6.96 2.50 -0.39
C VAL A 132 -6.90 3.68 -1.34
N ARG A 133 -6.33 4.80 -0.90
CA ARG A 133 -6.14 6.00 -1.72
C ARG A 133 -4.75 6.54 -1.56
N GLU A 134 -4.30 7.21 -2.61
CA GLU A 134 -3.08 7.99 -2.66
C GLU A 134 -3.47 9.39 -3.09
N ARG A 135 -3.29 10.38 -2.21
CA ARG A 135 -3.73 11.76 -2.46
C ARG A 135 -2.96 12.77 -1.61
N PRO A 136 -2.98 14.06 -1.98
CA PRO A 136 -2.43 15.14 -1.16
C PRO A 136 -3.12 15.20 0.20
N ARG A 137 -2.34 15.34 1.27
CA ARG A 137 -2.80 15.56 2.64
C ARG A 137 -1.85 16.44 3.44
N SER A 138 -2.44 17.20 4.35
CA SER A 138 -1.67 17.86 5.41
C SER A 138 -1.09 16.82 6.37
N VAL A 139 0.18 17.00 6.71
CA VAL A 139 0.93 16.17 7.67
C VAL A 139 1.16 16.92 9.00
N ALA A 140 0.46 18.04 9.20
CA ALA A 140 0.52 18.79 10.45
C ALA A 140 0.10 17.90 11.63
N GLY A 141 0.84 17.99 12.75
CA GLY A 141 0.61 17.18 13.96
C GLY A 141 0.89 15.68 13.80
N ALA A 142 1.43 15.24 12.66
CA ALA A 142 1.85 13.86 12.45
C ALA A 142 3.28 13.61 12.94
N VAL A 143 3.58 12.36 13.26
CA VAL A 143 4.95 11.89 13.47
C VAL A 143 5.40 11.02 12.31
N PHE A 144 6.70 11.05 12.03
CA PHE A 144 7.30 10.38 10.86
C PHE A 144 8.25 9.27 11.31
N ARG A 145 8.08 8.08 10.75
CA ARG A 145 8.87 6.90 11.09
C ARG A 145 9.50 6.28 9.84
N LYS A 146 10.74 5.80 9.97
CA LYS A 146 11.34 4.88 9.00
C LYS A 146 11.16 3.47 9.53
N ILE A 147 10.39 2.67 8.79
CA ILE A 147 10.10 1.27 9.08
C ILE A 147 11.01 0.39 8.24
#